data_AF-A0A7V5TNY5-F1
#
_entry.id   AF-A0A7V5TNY5-F1
#
_cell.length_a   1.000
_cell.length_b   1.000
_cell.length_c   1.000
_cell.angle_alpha   90.00
_cell.angle_beta   90.00
_cell.angle_gamma   90.00
#
_symmetry.space_group_name_H-M   'P 1'
#
loop_
_entity.id
_entity.type
_entity.pdbx_description
1 polymer ?
#
loop_
_entity_poly.entity_id
_entity_poly.type
_entity_poly.pdbx_seq_one_letter_code
_entity_poly.pdbx_strand_id
1 'polypeptide(L)'
;ILGVQRDVLSLDGVLVTTGNAARTETEILPKSEWGKHKDAIVRGTDVKWWSEADGSKRRIMAEVLVPQRVPPGMINNIYVPNNDARQRVLALLEDRPAAKRRPSVIPEPQMFFQPRRVRVLTPRLKLVDGDMFFSPMQTLTISVNTVGVMGKGLASRAKYQFPDAYVVYQDACRQKIIRPGKPYLYKREVSLDVALADEPYNLTTANRRTWFLFFPTKRHWRESSRIEDIERGLQWVVDNYRREGIESLALPALGCGLGGLKWGVVGPLMAGYLSRLDIEVHIHLPLERPVPEEQLSREFLLGNTRNP
;
A
#
# COMPACT_ATOMS: atom_id res chain seq x y z
N ILE A 1 -5.54 13.71 9.99
CA ILE A 1 -5.14 13.05 11.25
C ILE A 1 -4.74 14.14 12.23
N LEU A 2 -5.24 14.10 13.47
CA LEU A 2 -4.88 15.07 14.51
C LEU A 2 -3.73 14.50 15.36
N GLY A 3 -2.65 15.26 15.48
CA GLY A 3 -1.61 15.00 16.47
C GLY A 3 -2.04 15.60 17.80
N VAL A 4 -2.39 14.76 18.77
CA VAL A 4 -2.87 15.15 20.10
C VAL A 4 -1.75 15.03 21.13
N GLN A 5 -1.69 15.96 22.07
CA GLN A 5 -0.74 15.91 23.19
C GLN A 5 -1.01 14.71 24.11
N ARG A 6 0.05 14.14 24.70
CA ARG A 6 -0.05 12.98 25.61
C ARG A 6 -0.80 13.30 26.91
N ASP A 7 -0.81 14.57 27.31
CA ASP A 7 -1.56 15.07 28.46
C ASP A 7 -3.08 15.00 28.26
N VAL A 8 -3.56 14.60 27.08
CA VAL A 8 -4.98 14.23 26.90
C VAL A 8 -5.43 13.17 27.90
N LEU A 9 -4.51 12.30 28.35
CA LEU A 9 -4.73 11.36 29.46
C LEU A 9 -5.04 12.06 30.80
N SER A 10 -4.76 13.35 30.96
CA SER A 10 -5.08 14.11 32.17
C SER A 10 -6.50 14.65 32.21
N LEU A 11 -7.26 14.57 31.11
CA LEU A 11 -8.65 15.02 31.08
C LEU A 11 -9.53 14.15 31.97
N ASP A 12 -10.52 14.80 32.58
CA ASP A 12 -11.52 14.13 33.40
C ASP A 12 -12.42 13.23 32.54
N GLY A 13 -12.77 12.06 33.07
CA GLY A 13 -13.64 11.09 32.40
C GLY A 13 -13.00 10.33 31.24
N VAL A 14 -11.70 10.47 31.01
CA VAL A 14 -10.98 9.69 30.00
C VAL A 14 -10.99 8.20 30.33
N LEU A 15 -11.22 7.39 29.30
CA LEU A 15 -11.11 5.95 29.36
C LEU A 15 -9.89 5.49 28.57
N VAL A 16 -9.25 4.42 29.03
CA VAL A 16 -8.14 3.77 28.35
C VAL A 16 -8.55 2.36 28.01
N THR A 17 -8.27 1.94 26.79
CA THR A 17 -8.62 0.59 26.34
C THR A 17 -7.39 -0.32 26.32
N THR A 18 -7.59 -1.62 26.56
CA THR A 18 -6.49 -2.61 26.45
C THR A 18 -6.17 -3.03 25.01
N GLY A 19 -6.93 -2.51 24.05
CA GLY A 19 -6.84 -2.77 22.61
C GLY A 19 -7.85 -1.92 21.85
N ASN A 20 -8.18 -2.28 20.62
CA ASN A 20 -9.15 -1.55 19.81
C ASN A 20 -10.51 -1.47 20.51
N ALA A 21 -11.04 -0.27 20.74
CA ALA A 21 -12.29 -0.06 21.47
C ALA A 21 -13.52 -0.69 20.79
N ALA A 22 -13.43 -1.00 19.50
CA ALA A 22 -14.50 -1.65 18.76
C ALA A 22 -14.58 -3.18 18.98
N ARG A 23 -13.63 -3.78 19.70
CA ARG A 23 -13.62 -5.23 19.98
C ARG A 23 -14.31 -5.60 21.28
N THR A 24 -14.97 -6.75 21.28
CA THR A 24 -15.62 -7.30 22.48
C THR A 24 -14.65 -7.74 23.57
N GLU A 25 -13.44 -8.16 23.21
CA GLU A 25 -12.40 -8.60 24.15
C GLU A 25 -11.58 -7.43 24.73
N THR A 26 -11.90 -6.19 24.34
CA THR A 26 -11.22 -5.00 24.83
C THR A 26 -11.85 -4.53 26.13
N GLU A 27 -11.05 -4.52 27.20
CA GLU A 27 -11.43 -3.83 28.44
C GLU A 27 -11.36 -2.32 28.21
N ILE A 28 -12.45 -1.61 28.50
CA ILE A 28 -12.51 -0.15 28.55
C ILE A 28 -12.46 0.25 30.01
N LEU A 29 -11.36 0.87 30.42
CA LEU A 29 -11.06 1.13 31.82
C LEU A 29 -11.10 2.62 32.11
N PRO A 30 -11.64 3.04 33.27
CA PRO A 30 -11.36 4.36 33.80
C PRO A 30 -9.85 4.58 33.93
N LYS A 31 -9.40 5.82 33.73
CA LYS A 31 -7.98 6.20 33.92
C LYS A 31 -7.44 5.87 35.32
N SER A 32 -8.27 5.72 36.35
CA SER A 32 -7.83 5.25 37.66
C SER A 32 -7.35 3.79 37.67
N GLU A 33 -7.83 2.97 36.73
CA GLU A 33 -7.70 1.51 36.77
C GLU A 33 -6.74 0.94 35.72
N TRP A 34 -6.36 1.71 34.69
CA TRP A 34 -5.45 1.21 33.65
C TRP A 34 -4.01 0.96 34.13
N GLY A 35 -3.65 1.37 35.37
CA GLY A 35 -2.32 1.23 35.93
C GLY A 35 -1.77 -0.20 35.83
N LYS A 36 -2.63 -1.21 35.99
CA LYS A 36 -2.30 -2.64 35.82
C LYS A 36 -1.84 -3.02 34.40
N HIS A 37 -2.25 -2.27 33.37
CA HIS A 37 -1.92 -2.51 31.96
C HIS A 37 -0.94 -1.49 31.37
N LYS A 38 -0.70 -0.37 32.06
CA LYS A 38 0.11 0.76 31.59
C LYS A 38 1.44 0.33 30.99
N ASP A 39 2.25 -0.41 31.74
CA ASP A 39 3.59 -0.77 31.29
C ASP A 39 3.56 -1.72 30.08
N ALA A 40 2.57 -2.62 30.01
CA ALA A 40 2.42 -3.54 28.89
C ALA A 40 2.01 -2.80 27.60
N ILE A 41 1.11 -1.81 27.70
CA ILE A 41 0.68 -0.99 26.57
C ILE A 41 1.81 -0.06 26.12
N VAL A 42 2.45 0.65 27.06
CA VAL A 42 3.53 1.60 26.75
C VAL A 42 4.74 0.90 26.16
N ARG A 43 5.15 -0.27 26.66
CA ARG A 43 6.21 -1.08 26.01
C ARG A 43 5.82 -1.54 24.61
N GLY A 44 4.52 -1.68 24.34
CA GLY A 44 3.97 -2.05 23.05
C GLY A 44 4.16 -0.98 21.97
N THR A 45 4.26 0.30 22.32
CA THR A 45 4.31 1.38 21.32
C THR A 45 5.59 1.40 20.48
N ASP A 46 6.67 0.80 20.98
CA ASP A 46 7.97 0.72 20.29
C ASP A 46 8.21 -0.64 19.62
N VAL A 47 7.21 -1.53 19.65
CA VAL A 47 7.32 -2.88 19.10
C VAL A 47 7.30 -2.83 17.57
N LYS A 48 8.34 -3.38 16.93
CA LYS A 48 8.46 -3.45 15.47
C LYS A 48 7.69 -4.60 14.83
N TRP A 49 7.20 -5.56 15.62
CA TRP A 49 6.57 -6.78 15.14
C TRP A 49 5.42 -7.21 16.05
N TRP A 50 4.24 -7.46 15.49
CA TRP A 50 3.04 -7.82 16.25
C TRP A 50 2.27 -8.97 15.60
N SER A 51 1.56 -9.73 16.43
CA SER A 51 0.81 -10.93 16.08
C SER A 51 -0.50 -11.00 16.88
N GLU A 52 -1.50 -11.65 16.31
CA GLU A 52 -2.73 -11.99 17.03
C GLU A 52 -2.48 -13.09 18.07
N ALA A 53 -1.62 -14.06 17.76
CA ALA A 53 -1.40 -15.25 18.57
C ALA A 53 -0.83 -14.96 19.97
N ASP A 54 -0.02 -13.91 20.11
CA ASP A 54 0.57 -13.48 21.40
C ASP A 54 -0.11 -12.24 21.99
N GLY A 55 -1.21 -11.80 21.37
CA GLY A 55 -1.97 -10.61 21.74
C GLY A 55 -1.22 -9.29 21.60
N SER A 56 -0.04 -9.26 20.99
CA SER A 56 0.71 -8.01 20.78
C SER A 56 -0.02 -7.08 19.81
N LYS A 57 -0.67 -7.62 18.75
CA LYS A 57 -1.52 -6.84 17.84
C LYS A 57 -2.60 -6.08 18.61
N ARG A 58 -3.31 -6.76 19.51
CA ARG A 58 -4.33 -6.12 20.35
C ARG A 58 -3.74 -5.01 21.23
N ARG A 59 -2.63 -5.26 21.92
CA ARG A 59 -2.02 -4.27 22.83
C ARG A 59 -1.56 -3.00 22.11
N ILE A 60 -0.98 -3.11 20.91
CA ILE A 60 -0.55 -1.93 20.15
C ILE A 60 -1.72 -1.11 19.62
N MET A 61 -2.93 -1.69 19.57
CA MET A 61 -4.16 -1.04 19.16
C MET A 61 -4.91 -0.43 20.35
N ALA A 62 -4.29 -0.34 21.54
CA ALA A 62 -4.87 0.36 22.68
C ALA A 62 -5.08 1.84 22.38
N GLU A 63 -6.19 2.39 22.89
CA GLU A 63 -6.67 3.73 22.59
C GLU A 63 -6.94 4.53 23.87
N VAL A 64 -6.99 5.84 23.70
CA VAL A 64 -7.45 6.78 24.73
C VAL A 64 -8.77 7.36 24.23
N LEU A 65 -9.86 7.00 24.90
CA LEU A 65 -11.19 7.49 24.57
C LEU A 65 -11.46 8.76 25.36
N VAL A 66 -11.52 9.88 24.64
CA VAL A 66 -11.86 11.19 25.19
C VAL A 66 -13.35 11.43 24.98
N PRO A 67 -14.16 11.52 26.03
CA PRO A 67 -15.60 11.74 25.87
C PRO A 67 -15.88 13.03 25.10
N GLN A 68 -16.87 12.97 24.20
CA GLN A 68 -17.40 14.09 23.42
C GLN A 68 -16.41 14.73 22.43
N ARG A 69 -15.32 15.36 22.91
CA ARG A 69 -14.35 16.06 22.06
C ARG A 69 -12.99 16.23 22.73
N VAL A 70 -11.95 16.21 21.90
CA VAL A 70 -10.61 16.67 22.30
C VAL A 70 -10.59 18.20 22.37
N PRO A 71 -10.16 18.82 23.48
CA PRO A 71 -10.02 20.27 23.58
C PRO A 71 -9.06 20.83 22.52
N PRO A 72 -9.39 21.95 21.84
CA PRO A 72 -8.52 22.51 20.79
C PRO A 72 -7.09 22.80 21.25
N GLY A 73 -6.89 23.18 22.52
CA GLY A 73 -5.56 23.48 23.06
C GLY A 73 -4.61 22.28 23.17
N MET A 74 -5.14 21.06 23.11
CA MET A 74 -4.37 19.81 23.15
C MET A 74 -4.03 19.28 21.75
N ILE A 75 -4.50 19.93 20.68
CA ILE A 75 -4.15 19.58 19.30
C ILE A 75 -2.85 20.30 18.96
N ASN A 76 -1.78 19.54 18.74
CA ASN A 76 -0.47 20.07 18.30
C ASN A 76 -0.41 20.26 16.79
N ASN A 77 -0.80 19.21 16.06
CA ASN A 77 -0.61 19.13 14.62
C ASN A 77 -1.90 18.67 13.95
N ILE A 78 -2.14 19.15 12.73
CA ILE A 78 -3.16 18.62 11.83
C ILE A 78 -2.41 18.15 10.58
N TYR A 79 -2.28 16.83 10.45
CA TYR A 79 -1.72 16.24 9.25
C TYR A 79 -2.81 16.17 8.17
N VAL A 80 -2.44 16.52 6.95
CA VAL A 80 -3.33 16.56 5.77
C VAL A 80 -2.69 15.85 4.57
N PRO A 81 -3.47 15.29 3.64
CA PRO A 81 -2.93 14.50 2.53
C PRO A 81 -2.18 15.35 1.48
N ASN A 82 -2.53 16.63 1.32
CA ASN A 82 -1.96 17.50 0.30
C ASN A 82 -2.13 19.00 0.64
N ASN A 83 -1.57 19.87 -0.20
CA ASN A 83 -1.64 21.32 -0.01
C ASN A 83 -3.06 21.90 -0.16
N ASP A 84 -3.91 21.32 -1.02
CA ASP A 84 -5.29 21.79 -1.15
C ASP A 84 -6.09 21.56 0.14
N ALA A 85 -5.91 20.38 0.76
CA ALA A 85 -6.48 20.08 2.06
C ALA A 85 -5.92 20.99 3.16
N ARG A 86 -4.62 21.33 3.10
CA ARG A 86 -4.01 22.31 4.01
C ARG A 86 -4.72 23.66 3.94
N GLN A 87 -4.95 24.19 2.74
CA GLN A 87 -5.60 25.50 2.57
C GLN A 87 -7.03 25.50 3.13
N ARG A 88 -7.82 24.45 2.84
CA ARG A 88 -9.17 24.32 3.41
C ARG A 88 -9.16 24.28 4.94
N VAL A 89 -8.21 23.57 5.55
CA VAL A 89 -8.08 23.52 7.02
C VAL A 89 -7.64 24.88 7.56
N LEU A 90 -6.70 25.57 6.92
CA LEU A 90 -6.27 26.91 7.36
C LEU A 90 -7.44 27.91 7.34
N ALA A 91 -8.25 27.92 6.29
CA ALA A 91 -9.45 28.75 6.21
C ALA A 91 -10.42 28.48 7.38
N LEU A 92 -10.64 27.21 7.75
CA LEU A 92 -11.48 26.84 8.90
C LEU A 92 -10.89 27.30 10.25
N LEU A 93 -9.59 27.55 10.33
CA LEU A 93 -8.91 28.01 11.53
C LEU A 93 -8.81 29.55 11.61
N GLU A 94 -9.01 30.27 10.51
CA GLU A 94 -8.98 31.73 10.45
C GLU A 94 -10.15 32.37 11.21
N ASP A 95 -11.33 31.77 11.18
CA ASP A 95 -12.55 32.22 11.87
C ASP A 95 -12.52 32.08 13.40
N ARG A 96 -11.39 31.65 13.99
CA ARG A 96 -11.29 31.47 15.45
C ARG A 96 -10.56 32.65 16.10
N PRO A 97 -11.13 33.21 17.20
CA PRO A 97 -10.42 34.20 18.01
C PRO A 97 -9.07 33.63 18.45
N ALA A 98 -8.04 34.46 18.47
CA ALA A 98 -6.65 34.08 18.67
C ALA A 98 -6.46 33.11 19.86
N ALA A 99 -6.53 31.81 19.57
CA ALA A 99 -6.16 30.79 20.52
C ALA A 99 -4.68 30.98 20.84
N LYS A 100 -4.32 30.92 22.14
CA LYS A 100 -2.92 31.08 22.62
C LYS A 100 -1.91 30.21 21.85
N ARG A 101 -2.35 29.13 21.21
CA ARG A 101 -1.55 28.25 20.37
C ARG A 101 -2.38 27.73 19.20
N ARG A 102 -1.97 28.03 17.96
CA ARG A 102 -2.58 27.46 16.75
C ARG A 102 -1.87 26.16 16.37
N PRO A 103 -2.59 25.09 16.01
CA PRO A 103 -1.98 23.84 15.58
C PRO A 103 -1.27 24.03 14.23
N SER A 104 -0.15 23.34 14.03
CA SER A 104 0.53 23.33 12.73
C SER A 104 -0.24 22.44 11.74
N VAL A 105 -0.56 22.97 10.56
CA VAL A 105 -1.19 22.18 9.48
C VAL A 105 -0.10 21.72 8.51
N ILE A 106 0.18 20.41 8.50
CA ILE A 106 1.35 19.81 7.86
C ILE A 106 0.89 18.83 6.76
N PRO A 107 1.22 19.08 5.48
CA PRO A 107 1.03 18.09 4.43
C PRO A 107 1.95 16.89 4.65
N GLU A 108 1.39 15.72 4.94
CA GLU A 108 2.13 14.47 5.05
C GLU A 108 1.39 13.36 4.28
N PRO A 109 1.48 13.33 2.94
CA PRO A 109 0.75 12.37 2.10
C PRO A 109 1.00 10.90 2.51
N GLN A 110 2.19 10.61 3.07
CA GLN A 110 2.58 9.26 3.48
C GLN A 110 1.72 8.73 4.64
N MET A 111 1.19 9.60 5.50
CA MET A 111 0.30 9.18 6.60
C MET A 111 -1.11 8.80 6.13
N PHE A 112 -1.50 9.22 4.93
CA PHE A 112 -2.85 9.01 4.42
C PHE A 112 -2.91 7.85 3.44
N PHE A 113 -1.78 7.18 3.22
CA PHE A 113 -1.63 6.05 2.29
C PHE A 113 -2.20 6.33 0.89
N GLN A 114 -2.37 7.61 0.56
CA GLN A 114 -2.84 8.05 -0.74
C GLN A 114 -1.66 8.08 -1.70
N PRO A 115 -1.89 7.75 -2.98
CA PRO A 115 -0.90 8.04 -3.99
C PRO A 115 -0.61 9.54 -3.97
N ARG A 116 0.66 9.90 -3.95
CA ARG A 116 1.14 11.28 -4.02
C ARG A 116 0.63 11.96 -5.29
N ARG A 117 0.49 11.19 -6.37
CA ARG A 117 -0.02 11.66 -7.65
C ARG A 117 -0.63 10.51 -8.45
N VAL A 118 -1.71 10.81 -9.18
CA VAL A 118 -2.30 9.92 -10.18
C VAL A 118 -2.38 10.66 -11.50
N ARG A 119 -1.95 10.02 -12.59
CA ARG A 119 -2.05 10.54 -13.96
C ARG A 119 -2.88 9.57 -14.78
N VAL A 120 -3.98 10.05 -15.34
CA VAL A 120 -4.86 9.23 -16.21
C VAL A 120 -4.27 9.20 -17.62
N LEU A 121 -4.00 8.01 -18.15
CA LEU A 121 -3.52 7.82 -19.54
C LEU A 121 -4.66 7.45 -20.48
N THR A 122 -5.57 6.60 -20.02
CA THR A 122 -6.84 6.23 -20.66
C THR A 122 -7.92 6.10 -19.57
N PRO A 123 -9.21 5.93 -19.90
CA PRO A 123 -10.25 5.71 -18.88
C PRO A 123 -9.97 4.54 -17.92
N ARG A 124 -9.17 3.55 -18.34
CA ARG A 124 -8.87 2.33 -17.57
C ARG A 124 -7.39 2.19 -17.17
N LEU A 125 -6.49 3.03 -17.68
CA LEU A 125 -5.05 2.96 -17.40
C LEU A 125 -4.57 4.25 -16.72
N LYS A 126 -3.96 4.10 -15.53
CA LYS A 126 -3.41 5.22 -14.75
C LYS A 126 -1.97 4.98 -14.34
N LEU A 127 -1.16 6.04 -14.34
CA LEU A 127 0.11 6.08 -13.63
C LEU A 127 -0.13 6.50 -12.18
N VAL A 128 0.57 5.85 -11.25
CA VAL A 128 0.43 6.10 -9.82
C VAL A 128 1.81 6.32 -9.20
N ASP A 129 2.00 7.46 -8.56
CA ASP A 129 3.14 7.71 -7.66
C ASP A 129 2.69 7.40 -6.23
N GLY A 130 3.04 6.21 -5.75
CA GLY A 130 2.60 5.71 -4.44
C GLY A 130 2.96 4.24 -4.27
N ASP A 131 2.81 3.73 -3.05
CA ASP A 131 3.12 2.34 -2.75
C ASP A 131 2.04 1.40 -3.31
N MET A 132 2.48 0.46 -4.15
CA MET A 132 1.63 -0.51 -4.83
C MET A 132 0.91 -1.47 -3.88
N PHE A 133 1.47 -1.73 -2.69
CA PHE A 133 0.83 -2.63 -1.73
C PHE A 133 -0.43 -2.04 -1.07
N PHE A 134 -0.66 -0.72 -1.21
CA PHE A 134 -1.93 -0.08 -0.81
C PHE A 134 -2.89 0.09 -1.99
N SER A 135 -2.57 -0.47 -3.16
CA SER A 135 -3.45 -0.39 -4.31
C SER A 135 -4.74 -1.17 -4.05
N PRO A 136 -5.93 -0.61 -4.32
CA PRO A 136 -7.20 -1.31 -4.17
C PRO A 136 -7.48 -2.27 -5.34
N MET A 137 -6.45 -2.73 -6.04
CA MET A 137 -6.59 -3.64 -7.18
C MET A 137 -6.68 -5.08 -6.69
N GLN A 138 -7.51 -5.88 -7.36
CA GLN A 138 -7.69 -7.30 -7.05
C GLN A 138 -6.37 -8.05 -7.17
N THR A 139 -5.58 -7.75 -8.22
CA THR A 139 -4.30 -8.43 -8.47
C THR A 139 -3.13 -7.46 -8.32
N LEU A 140 -2.17 -7.82 -7.46
CA LEU A 140 -0.90 -7.12 -7.27
C LEU A 140 0.23 -7.87 -7.98
N THR A 141 1.00 -7.17 -8.81
CA THR A 141 2.09 -7.79 -9.57
C THR A 141 3.41 -7.69 -8.83
N ILE A 142 4.03 -8.82 -8.51
CA ILE A 142 5.34 -8.87 -7.88
C ILE A 142 6.40 -9.19 -8.93
N SER A 143 7.35 -8.28 -9.13
CA SER A 143 8.51 -8.55 -9.99
C SER A 143 9.44 -9.56 -9.32
N VAL A 144 9.63 -10.71 -9.95
CA VAL A 144 10.38 -11.84 -9.39
C VAL A 144 11.49 -12.33 -10.32
N ASN A 145 12.33 -13.23 -9.81
CA ASN A 145 13.21 -14.06 -10.63
C ASN A 145 12.59 -15.46 -10.83
N THR A 146 13.29 -16.35 -11.53
CA THR A 146 12.82 -17.72 -11.75
C THR A 146 13.49 -18.75 -10.83
N VAL A 147 14.30 -18.31 -9.85
CA VAL A 147 15.07 -19.19 -8.95
C VAL A 147 14.58 -19.18 -7.50
N GLY A 148 13.39 -18.62 -7.23
CA GLY A 148 12.75 -18.74 -5.91
C GLY A 148 13.32 -17.82 -4.82
N VAL A 149 14.01 -16.74 -5.17
CA VAL A 149 14.62 -15.80 -4.20
C VAL A 149 13.89 -14.46 -4.20
N MET A 150 13.49 -13.96 -3.03
CA MET A 150 12.93 -12.60 -2.84
C MET A 150 13.78 -11.84 -1.81
N GLY A 151 14.93 -11.29 -2.25
CA GLY A 151 15.97 -10.79 -1.34
C GLY A 151 16.13 -9.28 -1.26
N LYS A 152 15.61 -8.50 -2.22
CA LYS A 152 15.70 -7.02 -2.24
C LYS A 152 14.45 -6.38 -2.86
N GLY A 153 14.28 -5.08 -2.63
CA GLY A 153 13.24 -4.25 -3.25
C GLY A 153 11.81 -4.73 -2.98
N LEU A 154 10.94 -4.54 -3.98
CA LEU A 154 9.52 -4.91 -3.92
C LEU A 154 9.30 -6.39 -3.55
N ALA A 155 10.07 -7.30 -4.14
CA ALA A 155 9.98 -8.73 -3.86
C ALA A 155 10.28 -9.07 -2.40
N SER A 156 11.33 -8.47 -1.82
CA SER A 156 11.65 -8.68 -0.40
C SER A 156 10.53 -8.17 0.51
N ARG A 157 9.94 -7.01 0.19
CA ARG A 157 8.80 -6.48 0.96
C ARG A 157 7.60 -7.43 0.86
N ALA A 158 7.29 -7.91 -0.34
CA ALA A 158 6.23 -8.91 -0.54
C ALA A 158 6.46 -10.18 0.31
N LYS A 159 7.70 -10.68 0.38
CA LYS A 159 8.04 -11.84 1.21
C LYS A 159 7.72 -11.63 2.70
N TYR A 160 8.02 -10.45 3.24
CA TYR A 160 7.76 -10.16 4.65
C TYR A 160 6.27 -9.89 4.93
N GLN A 161 5.59 -9.22 3.99
CA GLN A 161 4.18 -8.85 4.15
C GLN A 161 3.21 -10.00 3.83
N PHE A 162 3.62 -10.92 2.94
CA PHE A 162 2.83 -12.06 2.47
C PHE A 162 3.69 -13.34 2.43
N PRO A 163 4.05 -13.91 3.60
CA PRO A 163 4.91 -15.10 3.65
C PRO A 163 4.32 -16.32 2.93
N ASP A 164 3.00 -16.46 2.93
CA ASP A 164 2.26 -17.48 2.20
C ASP A 164 2.45 -17.37 0.68
N ALA A 165 2.34 -16.16 0.13
CA ALA A 165 2.61 -15.89 -1.27
C ALA A 165 4.06 -16.25 -1.65
N TYR A 166 5.02 -16.03 -0.75
CA TYR A 166 6.42 -16.43 -0.97
C TYR A 166 6.59 -17.95 -1.05
N VAL A 167 5.91 -18.72 -0.19
CA VAL A 167 5.95 -20.19 -0.23
C VAL A 167 5.43 -20.72 -1.57
N VAL A 168 4.28 -20.21 -2.02
CA VAL A 168 3.69 -20.57 -3.32
C VAL A 168 4.61 -20.22 -4.48
N TYR A 169 5.22 -19.03 -4.45
CA TYR A 169 6.22 -18.63 -5.45
C TYR A 169 7.43 -19.57 -5.48
N GLN A 170 7.98 -19.96 -4.33
CA GLN A 170 9.13 -20.86 -4.27
C GLN A 170 8.80 -22.24 -4.87
N ASP A 171 7.63 -22.79 -4.55
CA ASP A 171 7.18 -24.06 -5.09
C ASP A 171 6.98 -23.98 -6.62
N ALA A 172 6.33 -22.92 -7.10
CA ALA A 172 6.16 -22.69 -8.54
C ALA A 172 7.50 -22.52 -9.28
N CYS A 173 8.52 -21.95 -8.65
CA CYS A 173 9.89 -21.92 -9.19
C CYS A 173 10.53 -23.31 -9.22
N ARG A 174 10.42 -24.11 -8.14
CA ARG A 174 10.96 -25.48 -8.08
C ARG A 174 10.35 -26.38 -9.16
N GLN A 175 9.05 -26.24 -9.39
CA GLN A 175 8.31 -26.95 -10.44
C GLN A 175 8.54 -26.37 -11.85
N LYS A 176 9.35 -25.32 -11.99
CA LYS A 176 9.64 -24.64 -13.28
C LYS A 176 8.36 -24.16 -13.98
N ILE A 177 7.33 -23.79 -13.22
CA ILE A 177 6.09 -23.20 -13.74
C ILE A 177 6.35 -21.75 -14.15
N ILE A 178 7.04 -20.99 -13.28
CA ILE A 178 7.47 -19.62 -13.57
C ILE A 178 8.66 -19.67 -14.51
N ARG A 179 8.51 -19.08 -15.70
CA ARG A 179 9.54 -19.04 -16.75
C ARG A 179 9.65 -17.64 -17.33
N PRO A 180 10.79 -17.24 -17.92
CA PRO A 180 10.94 -15.92 -18.50
C PRO A 180 9.87 -15.63 -19.57
N GLY A 181 9.10 -14.56 -19.37
CA GLY A 181 7.96 -14.22 -20.23
C GLY A 181 6.65 -14.98 -19.94
N LYS A 182 6.61 -15.82 -18.91
CA LYS A 182 5.39 -16.52 -18.45
C LYS A 182 5.14 -16.24 -16.96
N PRO A 183 4.33 -15.21 -16.65
CA PRO A 183 3.87 -14.94 -15.30
C PRO A 183 3.09 -16.12 -14.70
N TYR A 184 3.00 -16.15 -13.37
CA TYR A 184 2.22 -17.12 -12.62
C TYR A 184 1.28 -16.38 -11.66
N LEU A 185 -0.01 -16.70 -11.74
CA LEU A 185 -1.05 -16.09 -10.91
C LEU A 185 -1.33 -16.98 -9.70
N TYR A 186 -1.15 -16.42 -8.50
CA TYR A 186 -1.60 -17.02 -7.25
C TYR A 186 -2.92 -16.40 -6.82
N LYS A 187 -3.99 -17.20 -6.90
CA LYS A 187 -5.35 -16.83 -6.49
C LYS A 187 -5.54 -17.09 -5.00
N ARG A 188 -5.02 -16.17 -4.18
CA ARG A 188 -5.16 -16.24 -2.73
C ARG A 188 -6.63 -16.15 -2.31
N GLU A 189 -7.04 -16.98 -1.37
CA GLU A 189 -8.43 -17.03 -0.86
C GLU A 189 -8.72 -15.93 0.16
N VAL A 190 -7.71 -15.48 0.92
CA VAL A 190 -7.83 -14.44 1.94
C VAL A 190 -7.42 -13.08 1.34
N SER A 191 -8.26 -12.05 1.50
CA SER A 191 -7.90 -10.69 1.10
C SER A 191 -6.92 -10.04 2.07
N LEU A 192 -6.12 -9.09 1.58
CA LEU A 192 -5.24 -8.29 2.44
C LEU A 192 -6.05 -7.48 3.45
N ASP A 193 -7.18 -6.90 3.03
CA ASP A 193 -8.05 -6.11 3.90
C ASP A 193 -8.54 -6.92 5.11
N VAL A 194 -8.90 -8.20 4.89
CA VAL A 194 -9.30 -9.12 5.97
C VAL A 194 -8.14 -9.43 6.92
N ALA A 195 -6.93 -9.59 6.40
CA ALA A 195 -5.75 -9.87 7.23
C ALA A 195 -5.30 -8.66 8.06
N LEU A 196 -5.49 -7.44 7.54
CA LEU A 196 -5.12 -6.21 8.25
C LEU A 196 -6.20 -5.74 9.21
N ALA A 197 -7.47 -5.92 8.86
CA ALA A 197 -8.58 -5.49 9.70
C ALA A 197 -8.62 -6.27 11.02
N ASP A 198 -9.06 -5.58 12.05
CA ASP A 198 -9.30 -6.19 13.35
C ASP A 198 -10.63 -6.93 13.37
N GLU A 199 -11.66 -6.37 12.73
CA GLU A 199 -13.02 -6.92 12.62
C GLU A 199 -13.40 -7.07 11.12
N PRO A 200 -12.84 -8.07 10.42
CA PRO A 200 -12.95 -8.17 8.96
C PRO A 200 -14.38 -8.40 8.46
N TYR A 201 -15.27 -8.95 9.30
CA TYR A 201 -16.66 -9.25 8.95
C TYR A 201 -17.52 -7.98 8.73
N ASN A 202 -17.09 -6.83 9.24
CA ASN A 202 -17.77 -5.55 9.07
C ASN A 202 -17.36 -4.80 7.78
N LEU A 203 -16.41 -5.35 7.00
CA LEU A 203 -15.98 -4.75 5.75
C LEU A 203 -16.99 -5.03 4.63
N THR A 204 -17.82 -4.05 4.30
CA THR A 204 -18.85 -4.15 3.24
C THR A 204 -18.26 -4.05 1.83
N THR A 205 -17.07 -3.46 1.69
CA THR A 205 -16.36 -3.18 0.43
C THR A 205 -14.92 -3.68 0.42
N ALA A 206 -14.59 -4.69 1.24
CA ALA A 206 -13.28 -5.33 1.14
C ALA A 206 -13.07 -5.80 -0.30
N ASN A 207 -11.89 -5.51 -0.84
CA ASN A 207 -11.44 -6.14 -2.06
C ASN A 207 -11.42 -7.65 -1.78
N ARG A 208 -12.47 -8.38 -2.17
CA ARG A 208 -12.79 -9.68 -1.56
C ARG A 208 -11.67 -10.71 -1.71
N ARG A 209 -10.70 -10.46 -2.61
CA ARG A 209 -9.51 -11.27 -2.86
C ARG A 209 -8.33 -10.38 -3.24
N THR A 210 -7.16 -10.62 -2.67
CA THR A 210 -5.90 -9.99 -3.10
C THR A 210 -5.02 -11.08 -3.73
N TRP A 211 -4.97 -11.10 -5.05
CA TRP A 211 -4.18 -12.06 -5.83
C TRP A 211 -2.79 -11.52 -6.11
N PHE A 212 -1.85 -12.44 -6.36
CA PHE A 212 -0.48 -12.10 -6.68
C PHE A 212 -0.11 -12.60 -8.07
N LEU A 213 0.27 -11.69 -8.96
CA LEU A 213 0.86 -12.05 -10.25
C LEU A 213 2.38 -12.01 -10.11
N PHE A 214 3.01 -13.18 -10.03
CA PHE A 214 4.46 -13.29 -10.03
C PHE A 214 4.98 -13.11 -11.45
N PHE A 215 5.55 -11.92 -11.72
CA PHE A 215 6.03 -11.53 -13.03
C PHE A 215 7.54 -11.70 -13.11
N PRO A 216 8.05 -12.69 -13.87
CA PRO A 216 9.48 -12.96 -13.96
C PRO A 216 10.16 -11.89 -14.81
N THR A 217 10.83 -10.95 -14.15
CA THR A 217 11.62 -9.90 -14.82
C THR A 217 13.11 -10.26 -14.90
N LYS A 218 13.54 -11.29 -14.17
CA LYS A 218 14.92 -11.79 -14.13
C LYS A 218 14.94 -13.31 -14.19
N ARG A 219 16.01 -13.88 -14.72
CA ARG A 219 16.24 -15.34 -14.66
C ARG A 219 16.89 -15.68 -13.33
N HIS A 220 18.03 -15.08 -13.06
CA HIS A 220 18.70 -15.14 -11.77
C HIS A 220 18.69 -13.77 -11.07
N TRP A 221 18.62 -13.73 -9.74
CA TRP A 221 18.50 -12.47 -8.99
C TRP A 221 19.74 -11.55 -9.13
N ARG A 222 20.90 -12.12 -9.44
CA ARG A 222 22.16 -11.40 -9.71
C ARG A 222 22.22 -10.75 -11.11
N GLU A 223 21.35 -11.17 -12.02
CA GLU A 223 21.35 -10.66 -13.40
C GLU A 223 20.49 -9.40 -13.53
N SER A 224 20.71 -8.65 -14.62
CA SER A 224 19.81 -7.56 -15.04
C SER A 224 18.52 -8.11 -15.62
N SER A 225 17.47 -7.30 -15.59
CA SER A 225 16.22 -7.61 -16.29
C SER A 225 16.40 -7.49 -17.80
N ARG A 226 15.61 -8.26 -18.55
CA ARG A 226 15.65 -8.30 -20.02
C ARG A 226 14.34 -7.77 -20.59
N ILE A 227 14.41 -6.86 -21.55
CA ILE A 227 13.21 -6.21 -22.10
C ILE A 227 12.29 -7.23 -22.80
N GLU A 228 12.87 -8.25 -23.41
CA GLU A 228 12.13 -9.31 -24.11
C GLU A 228 11.35 -10.18 -23.11
N ASP A 229 11.87 -10.38 -21.89
CA ASP A 229 11.16 -11.09 -20.83
C ASP A 229 9.97 -10.25 -20.31
N ILE A 230 10.10 -8.91 -20.30
CA ILE A 230 9.00 -7.98 -19.96
C ILE A 230 7.92 -8.02 -21.02
N GLU A 231 8.29 -7.87 -22.29
CA GLU A 231 7.34 -7.86 -23.40
C GLU A 231 6.54 -9.15 -23.48
N ARG A 232 7.21 -10.32 -23.45
CA ARG A 232 6.50 -11.61 -23.46
C ARG A 232 5.59 -11.79 -22.26
N GLY A 233 6.00 -11.31 -21.09
CA GLY A 233 5.16 -11.36 -19.90
C GLY A 233 3.93 -10.45 -19.99
N LEU A 234 4.06 -9.27 -20.60
CA LEU A 234 2.93 -8.37 -20.87
C LEU A 234 1.97 -8.97 -21.91
N GLN A 235 2.51 -9.59 -22.97
CA GLN A 235 1.70 -10.31 -23.96
C GLN A 235 0.92 -11.46 -23.29
N TRP A 236 1.55 -12.22 -22.39
CA TRP A 236 0.85 -13.22 -21.59
C TRP A 236 -0.29 -12.60 -20.77
N VAL A 237 -0.12 -11.43 -20.15
CA VAL A 237 -1.21 -10.78 -19.42
C VAL A 237 -2.37 -10.46 -20.36
N VAL A 238 -2.10 -9.86 -21.53
CA VAL A 238 -3.13 -9.56 -22.54
C VAL A 238 -3.90 -10.80 -22.97
N ASP A 239 -3.21 -11.92 -23.21
CA ASP A 239 -3.82 -13.14 -23.71
C ASP A 239 -4.62 -13.91 -22.65
N ASN A 240 -4.30 -13.74 -21.37
CA ASN A 240 -4.77 -14.64 -20.32
C ASN A 240 -5.63 -13.97 -19.24
N TYR A 241 -5.63 -12.64 -19.08
CA TYR A 241 -6.30 -11.98 -17.95
C TYR A 241 -7.79 -12.36 -17.80
N ARG A 242 -8.54 -12.43 -18.91
CA ARG A 242 -9.97 -12.82 -18.89
C ARG A 242 -10.16 -14.26 -18.42
N ARG A 243 -9.38 -15.20 -18.99
CA ARG A 243 -9.47 -16.63 -18.66
C ARG A 243 -9.05 -16.89 -17.22
N GLU A 244 -8.05 -16.15 -16.74
CA GLU A 244 -7.57 -16.26 -15.37
C GLU A 244 -8.46 -15.53 -14.35
N GLY A 245 -9.43 -14.71 -14.80
CA GLY A 245 -10.38 -14.00 -13.95
C GLY A 245 -9.80 -12.75 -13.28
N ILE A 246 -8.77 -12.13 -13.87
CA ILE A 246 -8.20 -10.88 -13.37
C ILE A 246 -9.17 -9.74 -13.70
N GLU A 247 -9.70 -9.10 -12.68
CA GLU A 247 -10.71 -8.02 -12.80
C GLU A 247 -10.09 -6.62 -12.70
N SER A 248 -8.93 -6.50 -12.02
CA SER A 248 -8.17 -5.25 -11.92
C SER A 248 -6.73 -5.53 -11.50
N LEU A 249 -5.79 -4.70 -11.94
CA LEU A 249 -4.35 -5.02 -11.90
C LEU A 249 -3.47 -3.83 -11.50
N ALA A 250 -2.62 -4.02 -10.49
CA ALA A 250 -1.53 -3.09 -10.17
C ALA A 250 -0.18 -3.69 -10.59
N LEU A 251 0.62 -2.93 -11.33
CA LEU A 251 1.97 -3.33 -11.74
C LEU A 251 3.01 -2.30 -11.27
N PRO A 252 4.20 -2.73 -10.83
CA PRO A 252 5.32 -1.82 -10.64
C PRO A 252 5.97 -1.50 -11.98
N ALA A 253 6.87 -0.51 -12.02
CA ALA A 253 7.76 -0.30 -13.17
C ALA A 253 8.65 -1.53 -13.43
N LEU A 254 8.22 -2.41 -14.33
CA LEU A 254 8.76 -3.76 -14.50
C LEU A 254 10.22 -3.74 -14.97
N GLY A 255 11.12 -4.35 -14.18
CA GLY A 255 12.54 -4.44 -14.52
C GLY A 255 13.31 -3.11 -14.43
N CYS A 256 12.67 -2.02 -13.99
CA CYS A 256 13.35 -0.79 -13.60
C CYS A 256 14.01 -0.93 -12.21
N GLY A 257 14.78 0.08 -11.79
CA GLY A 257 15.49 0.09 -10.50
C GLY A 257 16.57 -0.99 -10.45
N LEU A 258 16.42 -1.96 -9.54
CA LEU A 258 17.31 -3.12 -9.40
C LEU A 258 17.44 -3.98 -10.67
N GLY A 259 16.49 -3.90 -11.61
CA GLY A 259 16.57 -4.59 -12.90
C GLY A 259 17.40 -3.88 -13.97
N GLY A 260 17.70 -2.59 -13.79
CA GLY A 260 18.56 -1.81 -14.68
C GLY A 260 17.89 -1.29 -15.96
N LEU A 261 16.64 -1.66 -16.27
CA LEU A 261 15.94 -1.12 -17.44
C LEU A 261 15.53 0.34 -17.21
N LYS A 262 15.62 1.15 -18.28
CA LYS A 262 15.24 2.56 -18.25
C LYS A 262 13.73 2.72 -18.42
N TRP A 263 13.11 3.54 -17.57
CA TRP A 263 11.67 3.83 -17.67
C TRP A 263 11.28 4.38 -19.05
N GLY A 264 12.08 5.25 -19.66
CA GLY A 264 11.81 5.76 -21.01
C GLY A 264 11.64 4.69 -22.10
N VAL A 265 12.09 3.45 -21.86
CA VAL A 265 11.86 2.30 -22.75
C VAL A 265 10.71 1.42 -22.26
N VAL A 266 10.71 1.10 -20.96
CA VAL A 266 9.72 0.18 -20.37
C VAL A 266 8.33 0.82 -20.26
N GLY A 267 8.25 2.11 -19.94
CA GLY A 267 7.00 2.83 -19.74
C GLY A 267 6.10 2.78 -20.97
N PRO A 268 6.56 3.19 -22.17
CA PRO A 268 5.78 3.08 -23.39
C PRO A 268 5.39 1.64 -23.73
N LEU A 269 6.31 0.69 -23.53
CA LEU A 269 6.03 -0.74 -23.73
C LEU A 269 4.86 -1.21 -22.83
N MET A 270 4.94 -0.95 -21.53
CA MET A 270 3.89 -1.29 -20.58
C MET A 270 2.56 -0.61 -20.94
N ALA A 271 2.58 0.69 -21.24
CA ALA A 271 1.37 1.43 -21.58
C ALA A 271 0.70 0.92 -22.87
N GLY A 272 1.49 0.56 -23.88
CA GLY A 272 0.97 -0.01 -25.13
C GLY A 272 0.25 -1.35 -24.93
N TYR A 273 0.83 -2.26 -24.15
CA TYR A 273 0.17 -3.56 -23.87
C TYR A 273 -1.02 -3.41 -22.92
N LEU A 274 -0.85 -2.66 -21.83
CA LEU A 274 -1.85 -2.58 -20.76
C LEU A 274 -3.07 -1.72 -21.14
N SER A 275 -2.93 -0.80 -22.08
CA SER A 275 -4.08 -0.02 -22.60
C SER A 275 -5.08 -0.87 -23.39
N ARG A 276 -4.69 -2.07 -23.83
CA ARG A 276 -5.55 -3.04 -24.53
C ARG A 276 -6.48 -3.82 -23.60
N LEU A 277 -6.26 -3.72 -22.28
CA LEU A 277 -7.03 -4.48 -21.30
C LEU A 277 -8.36 -3.78 -21.01
N ASP A 278 -9.43 -4.58 -20.92
CA ASP A 278 -10.76 -4.08 -20.56
C ASP A 278 -10.98 -3.91 -19.04
N ILE A 279 -9.93 -3.86 -18.24
CA ILE A 279 -9.98 -3.80 -16.78
C ILE A 279 -9.24 -2.56 -16.27
N GLU A 280 -9.49 -2.16 -15.03
CA GLU A 280 -8.73 -1.08 -14.41
C GLU A 280 -7.28 -1.52 -14.13
N VAL A 281 -6.32 -0.72 -14.59
CA VAL A 281 -4.89 -0.99 -14.48
C VAL A 281 -4.14 0.22 -13.94
N HIS A 282 -3.35 -0.01 -12.89
CA HIS A 282 -2.44 0.98 -12.31
C HIS A 282 -0.99 0.59 -12.56
N ILE A 283 -0.20 1.49 -13.16
CA ILE A 283 1.26 1.36 -13.24
C ILE A 283 1.89 2.25 -12.17
N HIS A 284 2.53 1.64 -11.19
CA HIS A 284 3.24 2.31 -10.11
C HIS A 284 4.65 2.72 -10.54
N LEU A 285 4.96 4.00 -10.40
CA LEU A 285 6.24 4.57 -10.80
C LEU A 285 7.40 4.05 -9.94
N PRO A 286 8.65 4.04 -10.46
CA PRO A 286 9.82 3.63 -9.68
C PRO A 286 9.99 4.49 -8.42
N LEU A 287 10.09 3.84 -7.24
CA LEU A 287 10.34 4.54 -5.97
C LEU A 287 11.78 5.04 -5.82
N GLU A 288 12.74 4.34 -6.44
CA GLU A 288 14.18 4.57 -6.23
C GLU A 288 14.72 5.78 -6.99
N ARG A 289 14.07 6.16 -8.11
CA ARG A 289 14.54 7.25 -8.98
C ARG A 289 13.36 8.04 -9.53
N PRO A 290 13.38 9.39 -9.41
CA PRO A 290 12.36 10.21 -10.05
C PRO A 290 12.43 10.02 -11.57
N VAL A 291 11.25 9.94 -12.18
CA VAL A 291 11.10 9.88 -13.63
C VAL A 291 10.90 11.30 -14.16
N PRO A 292 11.60 11.72 -15.23
CA PRO A 292 11.38 13.03 -15.85
C PRO A 292 9.92 13.23 -16.27
N GLU A 293 9.36 14.43 -16.04
CA GLU A 293 7.93 14.71 -16.26
C GLU A 293 7.49 14.48 -17.72
N GLU A 294 8.38 14.77 -18.65
CA GLU A 294 8.24 14.51 -20.09
C GLU A 294 8.01 13.02 -20.41
N GLN A 295 8.62 12.10 -19.65
CA GLN A 295 8.42 10.65 -19.78
C GLN A 295 7.17 10.11 -19.07
N LEU A 296 6.40 11.00 -18.42
CA LEU A 296 5.13 10.69 -17.76
C LEU A 296 3.92 11.23 -18.55
N SER A 297 4.17 11.90 -19.67
CA SER A 297 3.13 12.41 -20.56
C SER A 297 2.40 11.27 -21.26
N ARG A 298 1.11 11.49 -21.57
CA ARG A 298 0.30 10.51 -22.30
C ARG A 298 0.87 10.32 -23.71
N GLU A 299 1.33 11.40 -24.31
CA GLU A 299 1.93 11.48 -25.63
C GLU A 299 3.20 10.65 -25.70
N PHE A 300 4.08 10.72 -24.69
CA PHE A 300 5.28 9.89 -24.64
C PHE A 300 4.96 8.39 -24.48
N LEU A 301 4.01 8.06 -23.60
CA LEU A 301 3.72 6.67 -23.24
C LEU A 301 2.84 5.94 -24.24
N LEU A 302 1.94 6.64 -24.93
CA LEU A 302 0.99 6.05 -25.89
C LEU A 302 1.19 6.55 -27.32
N GLY A 303 1.98 7.60 -27.56
CA GLY A 303 2.13 8.19 -28.90
C GLY A 303 2.87 7.32 -29.92
N ASN A 304 3.65 6.32 -29.45
CA ASN A 304 4.41 5.41 -30.30
C ASN A 304 3.77 4.02 -30.46
N THR A 305 2.50 3.83 -30.09
CA THR A 305 1.81 2.55 -30.36
C THR A 305 1.58 2.40 -31.86
N ARG A 306 2.60 1.98 -32.60
CA ARG A 306 2.42 1.33 -33.89
C ARG A 306 1.61 0.06 -33.60
N ASN A 307 0.37 0.03 -34.07
CA ASN A 307 -0.41 -1.20 -34.15
C ASN A 307 0.46 -2.25 -34.87
N PRO A 308 0.78 -3.40 -34.25
CA PRO A 308 1.24 -4.56 -35.01
C PRO A 308 0.13 -5.07 -35.93
#